data_AF-A0AA87ZMK9-F1
#
_entry.id   AF-A0AA87ZMK9-F1
#
_cell.length_a   1.000
_cell.length_b   1.000
_cell.length_c   1.000
_cell.angle_alpha   90.00
_cell.angle_beta   90.00
_cell.angle_gamma   90.00
#
_symmetry.space_group_name_H-M   'P 1'
#
loop_
_entity.id
_entity.type
_entity.pdbx_description
1 polymer ?
#
loop_
_entity_poly.entity_id
_entity_poly.type
_entity_poly.pdbx_seq_one_letter_code
_entity_poly.pdbx_strand_id
1 'polypeptide(L)'
;MSLVPPPSSTMKAPRAKIPLSIITTIICAIAFIALLYTERLNFLYSNSILKVKSCSRRDVFKKSSDRAEDFDDSRVDDRFDFDPEECNVANGKWVFNSSLEPLYTDTSCPYLDRQVSCVKNGRPDSDYRHWEWQPEDCTLPRFSPELALKKIRGKRLLFVGDSLQRGQWQSFICLVESIIPEDQKSMRRGRSHSVFKAKEYNATIEFYWAPFLVESNSDLHIIADPKKRILKVDSVAKHAENWMEVDILVFNTYV
;
A
#
# COMPACT_ATOMS: atom_id res chain seq x y z
N MET A 1 -68.76 34.87 65.12
CA MET A 1 -69.19 35.56 63.90
C MET A 1 -68.01 35.52 62.94
N SER A 2 -68.11 34.67 61.93
CA SER A 2 -67.05 34.34 60.98
C SER A 2 -66.63 35.58 60.18
N LEU A 3 -65.33 35.84 60.09
CA LEU A 3 -64.78 36.85 59.18
C LEU A 3 -63.75 36.19 58.26
N VAL A 4 -64.12 36.26 56.99
CA VAL A 4 -63.51 35.75 55.77
C VAL A 4 -62.07 36.29 55.60
N PRO A 5 -61.09 35.49 55.14
CA PRO A 5 -59.78 36.00 54.78
C PRO A 5 -59.79 36.69 53.38
N PRO A 6 -58.93 37.69 53.13
CA PRO A 6 -58.90 38.45 51.88
C PRO A 6 -58.21 37.66 50.74
N PRO A 7 -58.35 38.07 49.47
CA PRO A 7 -57.93 37.27 48.32
C PRO A 7 -56.41 37.29 48.12
N SER A 8 -55.89 36.19 47.58
CA SER A 8 -54.48 36.03 47.21
C SER A 8 -54.11 36.91 46.00
N SER A 9 -53.20 37.85 46.20
CA SER A 9 -52.53 38.54 45.10
C SER A 9 -51.36 37.70 44.59
N THR A 10 -51.53 37.03 43.45
CA THR A 10 -50.41 36.42 42.73
C THR A 10 -49.52 37.50 42.13
N MET A 11 -48.31 37.69 42.67
CA MET A 11 -47.27 38.48 42.01
C MET A 11 -46.81 37.75 40.74
N LYS A 12 -47.02 38.37 39.57
CA LYS A 12 -46.42 37.91 38.31
C LYS A 12 -44.91 38.14 38.37
N ALA A 13 -44.13 37.07 38.18
CA ALA A 13 -42.68 37.17 38.06
C ALA A 13 -42.27 38.07 36.87
N PRO A 14 -41.21 38.88 37.01
CA PRO A 14 -40.75 39.71 35.91
C PRO A 14 -40.21 38.81 34.79
N ARG A 15 -40.76 38.93 33.58
CA ARG A 15 -40.15 38.35 32.37
C ARG A 15 -38.83 39.06 32.12
N ALA A 16 -37.74 38.48 32.60
CA ALA A 16 -36.40 38.89 32.24
C ALA A 16 -36.24 38.74 30.72
N LYS A 17 -36.16 39.87 30.02
CA LYS A 17 -35.81 39.89 28.59
C LYS A 17 -34.31 39.68 28.53
N ILE A 18 -33.89 38.49 28.09
CA ILE A 18 -32.49 38.18 27.88
C ILE A 18 -31.96 39.13 26.79
N PRO A 19 -30.83 39.83 27.01
CA PRO A 19 -30.23 40.71 26.01
C PRO A 19 -29.98 39.96 24.71
N LEU A 20 -30.26 40.61 23.57
CA LEU A 20 -30.09 40.00 22.25
C LEU A 20 -28.65 39.47 22.04
N SER A 21 -27.65 40.13 22.64
CA SER A 21 -26.24 39.68 22.59
C SER A 21 -26.02 38.31 23.24
N ILE A 22 -26.71 38.01 24.35
CA ILE A 22 -26.61 36.73 25.04
C ILE A 22 -27.31 35.63 24.23
N ILE A 23 -28.44 35.96 23.59
CA ILE A 23 -29.13 35.03 22.70
C ILE A 23 -28.23 34.70 21.50
N THR A 24 -27.57 35.70 20.90
CA THR A 24 -26.67 35.48 19.76
C THR A 24 -25.45 34.65 20.15
N THR A 25 -24.83 34.88 21.31
CA THR A 25 -23.67 34.07 21.74
C THR A 25 -24.04 32.62 22.02
N ILE A 26 -25.22 32.36 22.62
CA ILE A 26 -25.72 31.00 22.84
C ILE A 26 -25.98 30.30 21.51
N ILE A 27 -26.62 30.98 20.54
CA ILE A 27 -26.88 30.40 19.20
C ILE A 27 -25.55 30.08 18.49
N CYS A 28 -24.58 30.99 18.52
CA CYS A 28 -23.26 30.75 17.91
C CYS A 28 -22.51 29.60 18.58
N ALA A 29 -22.58 29.48 19.91
CA ALA A 29 -21.95 28.38 20.64
C ALA A 29 -22.59 27.03 20.30
N ILE A 30 -23.93 26.96 20.22
CA ILE A 30 -24.66 25.75 19.82
C ILE A 30 -24.33 25.38 18.36
N ALA A 31 -24.28 26.35 17.46
CA ALA A 31 -23.90 26.11 16.06
C ALA A 31 -22.46 25.60 15.94
N PHE A 32 -21.52 26.15 16.72
CA PHE A 32 -20.13 25.70 16.74
C PHE A 32 -19.99 24.27 17.29
N ILE A 33 -20.72 23.94 18.36
CA ILE A 33 -20.75 22.58 18.91
C ILE A 33 -21.37 21.62 17.89
N ALA A 34 -22.44 22.01 17.20
CA ALA A 34 -23.05 21.20 16.14
C ALA A 34 -22.07 20.94 14.99
N LEU A 35 -21.30 21.95 14.56
CA LEU A 35 -20.27 21.81 13.54
C LEU A 35 -19.16 20.84 13.97
N LEU A 36 -18.69 20.92 15.21
CA LEU A 36 -17.70 19.99 15.77
C LEU A 36 -18.23 18.54 15.84
N TYR A 37 -19.53 18.36 16.14
CA TYR A 37 -20.16 17.05 16.11
C TYR A 37 -20.34 16.52 14.68
N THR A 38 -20.66 17.35 13.70
CA THR A 38 -20.75 16.94 12.28
C THR A 38 -19.40 16.54 11.70
N GLU A 39 -18.31 17.23 12.06
CA GLU A 39 -16.95 16.85 11.69
C GLU A 39 -16.56 15.50 12.29
N ARG A 40 -16.85 15.26 13.59
CA ARG A 40 -16.61 13.96 14.23
C ARG A 40 -17.46 12.84 13.62
N LEU A 41 -18.71 13.11 13.26
CA LEU A 41 -19.56 12.11 12.59
C LEU A 41 -19.09 11.80 11.18
N ASN A 42 -18.63 12.79 10.40
CA ASN A 42 -18.00 12.56 9.11
C ASN A 42 -16.69 11.74 9.23
N PHE A 43 -15.91 11.96 10.30
CA PHE A 43 -14.72 11.15 10.59
C PHE A 43 -15.05 9.68 10.93
N LEU A 44 -16.20 9.43 11.56
CA LEU A 44 -16.69 8.08 11.87
C LEU A 44 -17.39 7.41 10.68
N TYR A 45 -18.05 8.18 9.80
CA TYR A 45 -18.76 7.66 8.62
C TYR A 45 -17.81 7.39 7.44
N SER A 46 -16.69 8.10 7.35
CA SER A 46 -15.69 7.92 6.27
C SER A 46 -15.00 6.55 6.30
N ASN A 47 -15.10 5.79 7.39
CA ASN A 47 -14.52 4.46 7.51
C ASN A 47 -15.52 3.31 7.26
N SER A 48 -16.76 3.59 6.84
CA SER A 48 -17.81 2.54 6.73
C SER A 48 -18.52 2.43 5.38
N ILE A 49 -18.18 3.20 4.34
CA ILE A 49 -18.86 3.08 3.03
C ILE A 49 -17.83 3.03 1.90
N LEU A 50 -17.26 1.84 1.70
CA LEU A 50 -16.86 1.29 0.39
C LEU A 50 -16.65 -0.24 0.55
N LYS A 51 -17.65 -0.95 1.11
CA LYS A 51 -17.79 -2.40 0.86
C LYS A 51 -18.28 -2.58 -0.57
N VAL A 52 -17.34 -2.63 -1.51
CA VAL A 52 -17.58 -3.16 -2.84
C VAL A 52 -18.05 -4.61 -2.65
N LYS A 53 -19.35 -4.86 -2.85
CA LYS A 53 -19.88 -6.23 -2.90
C LYS A 53 -19.26 -6.92 -4.11
N SER A 54 -18.20 -7.68 -3.88
CA SER A 54 -17.75 -8.71 -4.81
C SER A 54 -18.92 -9.67 -5.06
N CYS A 55 -19.29 -9.82 -6.33
CA CYS A 55 -20.30 -10.79 -6.73
C CYS A 55 -19.76 -12.20 -6.46
N SER A 56 -20.44 -12.95 -5.61
CA SER A 56 -20.13 -14.35 -5.34
C SER A 56 -20.36 -15.17 -6.61
N ARG A 57 -19.28 -15.61 -7.27
CA ARG A 57 -19.34 -16.63 -8.33
C ARG A 57 -19.63 -17.96 -7.64
N ARG A 58 -20.82 -18.51 -7.86
CA ARG A 58 -21.11 -19.92 -7.55
C ARG A 58 -20.44 -20.78 -8.60
N ASP A 59 -19.23 -21.24 -8.32
CA ASP A 59 -18.66 -22.37 -9.07
C ASP A 59 -19.01 -23.67 -8.34
N VAL A 60 -20.03 -24.35 -8.87
CA VAL A 60 -20.37 -25.72 -8.53
C VAL A 60 -19.33 -26.63 -9.17
N PHE A 61 -18.28 -26.98 -8.43
CA PHE A 61 -17.35 -28.02 -8.87
C PHE A 61 -17.92 -29.41 -8.57
N LYS A 62 -18.41 -30.05 -9.63
CA LYS A 62 -18.86 -31.44 -9.66
C LYS A 62 -17.63 -32.34 -9.71
N LYS A 63 -17.38 -33.13 -8.67
CA LYS A 63 -16.29 -34.11 -8.61
C LYS A 63 -16.61 -35.31 -9.50
N SER A 64 -16.07 -35.36 -10.72
CA SER A 64 -15.97 -36.61 -11.49
C SER A 64 -14.61 -37.24 -11.23
N SER A 65 -14.64 -38.41 -10.62
CA SER A 65 -13.50 -39.29 -10.43
C SER A 65 -13.13 -39.93 -11.75
N ASP A 66 -11.95 -39.63 -12.29
CA ASP A 66 -11.22 -40.52 -13.18
C ASP A 66 -9.72 -40.44 -12.86
N ARG A 67 -9.10 -41.61 -12.69
CA ARG A 67 -7.69 -41.81 -12.35
C ARG A 67 -6.83 -41.65 -13.60
N ALA A 68 -5.80 -40.80 -13.56
CA ALA A 68 -4.60 -40.94 -14.39
C ALA A 68 -3.41 -40.21 -13.74
N GLU A 69 -2.41 -41.03 -13.41
CA GLU A 69 -0.96 -40.86 -13.33
C GLU A 69 -0.29 -39.62 -12.68
N ASP A 70 0.65 -39.97 -11.81
CA ASP A 70 1.45 -39.20 -10.88
C ASP A 70 2.44 -38.26 -11.59
N PHE A 71 2.26 -36.95 -11.41
CA PHE A 71 3.28 -35.94 -11.63
C PHE A 71 3.38 -35.17 -10.31
N ASP A 72 4.50 -35.34 -9.61
CA ASP A 72 4.81 -34.69 -8.33
C ASP A 72 4.95 -33.17 -8.54
N ASP A 73 3.81 -32.48 -8.63
CA ASP A 73 3.71 -31.05 -8.47
C ASP A 73 3.93 -30.77 -6.99
N SER A 74 5.13 -30.29 -6.67
CA SER A 74 5.52 -29.91 -5.33
C SER A 74 4.41 -29.05 -4.74
N ARG A 75 3.65 -29.60 -3.80
CA ARG A 75 2.60 -28.90 -3.05
C ARG A 75 3.18 -27.58 -2.59
N VAL A 76 2.83 -26.50 -3.27
CA VAL A 76 3.09 -25.16 -2.75
C VAL A 76 2.32 -25.17 -1.43
N ASP A 77 3.03 -25.08 -0.31
CA ASP A 77 2.42 -25.08 1.01
C ASP A 77 1.58 -23.80 1.08
N ASP A 78 0.33 -23.89 0.67
CA ASP A 78 -0.68 -22.81 0.69
C ASP A 78 -1.14 -22.51 2.12
N ARG A 79 -0.34 -22.89 3.12
CA ARG A 79 -0.61 -22.72 4.55
C ARG A 79 -0.48 -21.27 5.00
N PHE A 80 0.05 -20.40 4.15
CA PHE A 80 0.12 -18.96 4.39
C PHE A 80 -0.73 -18.23 3.35
N ASP A 81 -2.05 -18.39 3.45
CA ASP A 81 -2.97 -17.45 2.82
C ASP A 81 -3.02 -16.19 3.69
N PHE A 82 -2.69 -15.05 3.10
CA PHE A 82 -2.68 -13.79 3.84
C PHE A 82 -4.12 -13.27 3.92
N ASP A 83 -4.68 -13.23 5.13
CA ASP A 83 -5.99 -12.62 5.36
C ASP A 83 -5.83 -11.17 5.85
N PRO A 84 -6.17 -10.16 5.03
CA PRO A 84 -6.12 -8.76 5.46
C PRO A 84 -7.17 -8.40 6.53
N GLU A 85 -8.22 -9.22 6.72
CA GLU A 85 -9.19 -9.03 7.80
C GLU A 85 -8.63 -9.49 9.16
N GLU A 86 -7.68 -10.44 9.16
CA GLU A 86 -7.01 -10.93 10.38
C GLU A 86 -5.68 -10.21 10.67
N CYS A 87 -5.01 -9.66 9.66
CA CYS A 87 -3.66 -9.11 9.77
C CYS A 87 -3.52 -7.78 9.00
N ASN A 88 -3.64 -6.66 9.71
CA ASN A 88 -3.39 -5.35 9.11
C ASN A 88 -1.89 -5.04 9.05
N VAL A 89 -1.29 -5.23 7.87
CA VAL A 89 0.15 -4.98 7.66
C VAL A 89 0.55 -3.50 7.64
N ALA A 90 -0.41 -2.58 7.57
CA ALA A 90 -0.14 -1.14 7.55
C ALA A 90 0.05 -0.54 8.95
N ASN A 91 -0.47 -1.20 9.98
CA ASN A 91 -0.37 -0.76 11.38
C ASN A 91 0.63 -1.63 12.14
N GLY A 92 1.59 -1.01 12.81
CA GLY A 92 2.72 -1.71 13.38
C GLY A 92 3.77 -0.76 13.93
N LYS A 93 4.92 -1.33 14.25
CA LYS A 93 6.08 -0.59 14.73
C LYS A 93 7.36 -1.18 14.17
N TRP A 94 8.36 -0.31 14.02
CA TRP A 94 9.71 -0.75 13.74
C TRP A 94 10.34 -1.31 15.02
N VAL A 95 10.88 -2.52 14.93
CA VAL A 95 11.60 -3.18 16.02
C VAL A 95 13.04 -3.40 15.61
N PHE A 96 13.97 -2.99 16.48
CA PHE A 96 15.39 -3.19 16.27
C PHE A 96 15.79 -4.60 16.70
N ASN A 97 16.51 -5.30 15.84
CA ASN A 97 17.02 -6.65 16.08
C ASN A 97 18.48 -6.74 15.60
N SER A 98 19.42 -6.64 16.53
CA SER A 98 20.86 -6.71 16.22
C SER A 98 21.33 -8.07 15.68
N SER A 99 20.53 -9.12 15.82
CA SER A 99 20.80 -10.45 15.26
C SER A 99 20.13 -10.67 13.90
N LEU A 100 19.42 -9.66 13.37
CA LEU A 100 18.80 -9.73 12.06
C LEU A 100 19.86 -9.66 10.96
N GLU A 101 20.04 -10.77 10.26
CA GLU A 101 20.86 -10.82 9.05
C GLU A 101 20.01 -10.40 7.83
N PRO A 102 20.37 -9.30 7.14
CA PRO A 102 19.70 -8.91 5.91
C PRO A 102 19.81 -9.99 4.84
N LEU A 103 18.72 -10.21 4.09
CA LEU A 103 18.71 -11.19 3.00
C LEU A 103 19.68 -10.84 1.85
N TYR A 104 20.02 -9.55 1.72
CA TYR A 104 21.02 -9.07 0.80
C TYR A 104 21.67 -7.80 1.33
N THR A 105 22.82 -7.46 0.78
CA THR A 105 23.49 -6.18 0.95
C THR A 105 23.74 -5.52 -0.41
N ASP A 106 24.12 -4.25 -0.40
CA ASP A 106 24.58 -3.57 -1.60
C ASP A 106 25.91 -4.12 -2.13
N THR A 107 26.64 -4.91 -1.33
CA THR A 107 27.84 -5.65 -1.75
C THR A 107 27.53 -7.01 -2.35
N SER A 108 26.54 -7.73 -1.83
CA SER A 108 26.17 -9.06 -2.34
C SER A 108 25.35 -9.01 -3.63
N CYS A 109 24.45 -8.02 -3.78
CA CYS A 109 23.57 -7.94 -4.94
C CYS A 109 24.18 -7.07 -6.07
N PRO A 110 24.40 -7.62 -7.28
CA PRO A 110 24.98 -6.86 -8.40
C PRO A 110 23.96 -6.00 -9.16
N TYR A 111 22.66 -6.13 -8.85
CA TYR A 111 21.59 -5.46 -9.58
C TYR A 111 21.17 -4.09 -9.02
N LEU A 112 21.74 -3.68 -7.89
CA LEU A 112 21.52 -2.36 -7.31
C LEU A 112 22.26 -1.28 -8.09
N ASP A 113 21.55 -0.19 -8.39
CA ASP A 113 22.17 0.99 -8.96
C ASP A 113 23.04 1.69 -7.93
N ARG A 114 24.09 2.36 -8.41
CA ARG A 114 25.00 3.13 -7.54
C ARG A 114 24.25 4.13 -6.65
N GLN A 115 23.12 4.69 -7.09
CA GLN A 115 22.33 5.66 -6.32
C GLN A 115 21.84 5.11 -4.97
N VAL A 116 21.64 3.79 -4.84
CA VAL A 116 21.09 3.13 -3.65
C VAL A 116 22.11 2.25 -2.91
N SER A 117 23.35 2.20 -3.37
CA SER A 117 24.43 1.39 -2.77
C SER A 117 25.17 2.16 -1.68
N CYS A 118 24.51 2.37 -0.54
CA CYS A 118 25.00 3.25 0.54
C CYS A 118 26.38 2.88 1.09
N VAL A 119 26.65 1.61 1.38
CA VAL A 119 27.93 1.16 1.95
C VAL A 119 29.03 1.24 0.90
N LYS A 120 28.75 0.83 -0.35
CA LYS A 120 29.68 1.03 -1.47
C LYS A 120 30.01 2.51 -1.70
N ASN A 121 29.08 3.40 -1.38
CA ASN A 121 29.26 4.85 -1.46
C ASN A 121 29.89 5.47 -0.20
N GLY A 122 30.31 4.66 0.78
CA GLY A 122 31.09 5.12 1.94
C GLY A 122 30.28 5.42 3.20
N ARG A 123 29.01 4.99 3.28
CA ARG A 123 28.23 5.12 4.53
C ARG A 123 28.86 4.24 5.63
N PRO A 124 29.26 4.80 6.79
CA PRO A 124 30.01 4.08 7.81
C PRO A 124 29.12 3.32 8.80
N ASP A 125 27.90 3.79 9.06
CA ASP A 125 26.94 3.17 9.97
C ASP A 125 26.14 2.06 9.28
N SER A 126 25.68 1.07 10.05
CA SER A 126 24.95 -0.08 9.49
C SER A 126 23.69 -0.49 10.24
N ASP A 127 23.37 0.17 11.36
CA ASP A 127 22.23 -0.15 12.23
C ASP A 127 20.89 -0.04 11.50
N TYR A 128 20.81 0.78 10.46
CA TYR A 128 19.61 0.93 9.62
C TYR A 128 19.15 -0.39 8.96
N ARG A 129 20.03 -1.39 8.85
CA ARG A 129 19.73 -2.71 8.26
C ARG A 129 19.11 -3.71 9.25
N HIS A 130 19.12 -3.37 10.54
CA HIS A 130 18.69 -4.25 11.64
C HIS A 130 17.27 -3.91 12.13
N TRP A 131 16.49 -3.22 11.32
CA TRP A 131 15.11 -2.85 11.64
C TRP A 131 14.13 -3.74 10.87
N GLU A 132 13.16 -4.28 11.59
CA GLU A 132 12.09 -5.10 11.04
C GLU A 132 10.73 -4.45 11.36
N TRP A 133 9.83 -4.46 10.39
CA TRP A 133 8.47 -3.99 10.59
C TRP A 133 7.64 -5.10 11.23
N GLN A 134 7.09 -4.83 12.42
CA GLN A 134 6.22 -5.76 13.13
C GLN A 134 4.78 -5.20 13.15
N PRO A 135 3.84 -5.82 12.40
CA PRO A 135 2.43 -5.51 12.52
C PRO A 135 1.90 -5.74 13.94
N GLU A 136 0.84 -5.02 14.33
CA GLU A 136 0.25 -5.18 15.67
C GLU A 136 -0.56 -6.48 15.81
N ASP A 137 -1.28 -6.85 14.76
CA ASP A 137 -2.28 -7.93 14.81
C ASP A 137 -1.68 -9.32 14.53
N CYS A 138 -0.45 -9.39 14.02
CA CYS A 138 0.10 -10.61 13.44
C CYS A 138 1.64 -10.57 13.36
N THR A 139 2.23 -11.75 13.22
CA THR A 139 3.66 -11.90 12.90
C THR A 139 3.81 -12.24 11.42
N LEU A 140 4.60 -11.45 10.70
CA LEU A 140 4.92 -11.74 9.30
C LEU A 140 5.90 -12.92 9.22
N PRO A 141 5.71 -13.85 8.27
CA PRO A 141 6.66 -14.91 8.05
C PRO A 141 7.95 -14.31 7.49
N ARG A 142 9.08 -14.91 7.85
CA ARG A 142 10.35 -14.55 7.23
C ARG A 142 10.25 -14.80 5.72
N PHE A 143 10.72 -13.85 4.93
CA PHE A 143 10.70 -13.97 3.47
C PHE A 143 11.52 -15.19 3.01
N SER A 144 10.93 -16.03 2.16
CA SER A 144 11.60 -17.13 1.47
C SER A 144 11.74 -16.80 -0.03
N PRO A 145 12.99 -16.67 -0.53
CA PRO A 145 13.26 -16.49 -1.95
C PRO A 145 12.65 -17.59 -2.82
N GLU A 146 12.73 -18.85 -2.38
CA GLU A 146 12.24 -20.02 -3.11
C GLU A 146 10.73 -19.99 -3.25
N LEU A 147 10.01 -19.68 -2.16
CA LEU A 147 8.55 -19.58 -2.18
C LEU A 147 8.10 -18.42 -3.06
N ALA A 148 8.77 -17.26 -2.97
CA ALA A 148 8.49 -16.11 -3.83
C ALA A 148 8.62 -16.47 -5.32
N LEU A 149 9.75 -17.09 -5.71
CA LEU A 149 9.98 -17.52 -7.09
C LEU A 149 9.00 -18.60 -7.55
N LYS A 150 8.61 -19.54 -6.69
CA LYS A 150 7.56 -20.53 -7.00
C LYS A 150 6.21 -19.86 -7.24
N LYS A 151 5.81 -18.87 -6.42
CA LYS A 151 4.53 -18.15 -6.58
C LYS A 151 4.48 -17.30 -7.86
N ILE A 152 5.63 -16.83 -8.36
CA ILE A 152 5.72 -16.12 -9.65
C ILE A 152 6.16 -17.01 -10.83
N ARG A 153 6.23 -18.33 -10.65
CA ARG A 153 6.60 -19.25 -11.73
C ARG A 153 5.63 -19.12 -12.91
N GLY A 154 6.19 -18.96 -14.11
CA GLY A 154 5.40 -18.75 -15.33
C GLY A 154 4.71 -17.39 -15.42
N LYS A 155 5.03 -16.44 -14.53
CA LYS A 155 4.36 -15.14 -14.43
C LYS A 155 5.28 -13.96 -14.74
N ARG A 156 4.65 -12.85 -15.14
CA ARG A 156 5.26 -11.52 -15.25
C ARG A 156 4.83 -10.67 -14.05
N LEU A 157 5.81 -10.27 -13.25
CA LEU A 157 5.65 -9.30 -12.16
C LEU A 157 6.18 -7.95 -12.64
N LEU A 158 5.32 -6.95 -12.81
CA LEU A 158 5.70 -5.62 -13.29
C LEU A 158 5.47 -4.54 -12.22
N PHE A 159 6.56 -3.87 -11.87
CA PHE A 159 6.56 -2.66 -11.06
C PHE A 159 6.46 -1.44 -11.99
N VAL A 160 5.45 -0.59 -11.81
CA VAL A 160 5.20 0.58 -12.66
C VAL A 160 5.17 1.84 -11.80
N GLY A 161 6.00 2.82 -12.12
CA GLY A 161 5.96 4.09 -11.39
C GLY A 161 7.22 4.93 -11.47
N ASP A 162 7.47 5.65 -10.38
CA ASP A 162 8.57 6.59 -10.19
C ASP A 162 9.85 5.91 -9.66
N SER A 163 10.77 6.72 -9.13
CA SER A 163 12.04 6.23 -8.58
C SER A 163 11.90 5.40 -7.31
N LEU A 164 10.87 5.63 -6.49
CA LEU A 164 10.62 4.80 -5.31
C LEU A 164 10.21 3.40 -5.75
N GLN A 165 9.38 3.31 -6.79
CA GLN A 165 8.98 2.03 -7.37
C GLN A 165 10.14 1.26 -7.98
N ARG A 166 11.08 1.98 -8.63
CA ARG A 166 12.34 1.38 -9.11
C ARG A 166 13.15 0.82 -7.95
N GLY A 167 13.21 1.51 -6.81
CA GLY A 167 13.87 1.03 -5.60
C GLY A 167 13.25 -0.28 -5.08
N GLN A 168 11.92 -0.36 -5.02
CA GLN A 168 11.22 -1.58 -4.61
C GLN A 168 11.48 -2.74 -5.58
N TRP A 169 11.47 -2.48 -6.89
CA TRP A 169 11.82 -3.48 -7.91
C TRP A 169 13.25 -4.02 -7.73
N GLN A 170 14.24 -3.14 -7.51
CA GLN A 170 15.62 -3.56 -7.27
C GLN A 170 15.75 -4.37 -5.99
N SER A 171 15.07 -3.96 -4.92
CA SER A 171 15.02 -4.71 -3.66
C SER A 171 14.47 -6.12 -3.89
N PHE A 172 13.34 -6.25 -4.60
CA PHE A 172 12.74 -7.56 -4.87
C PHE A 172 13.67 -8.47 -5.66
N ILE A 173 14.38 -7.95 -6.67
CA ILE A 173 15.40 -8.74 -7.39
C ILE A 173 16.49 -9.21 -6.42
N CYS A 174 17.02 -8.33 -5.58
CA CYS A 174 18.08 -8.71 -4.63
C CYS A 174 17.61 -9.67 -3.54
N LEU A 175 16.32 -9.69 -3.21
CA LEU A 175 15.72 -10.67 -2.32
C LEU A 175 15.73 -12.08 -2.90
N VAL A 176 15.71 -12.24 -4.23
CA VAL A 176 15.56 -13.56 -4.88
C VAL A 176 16.76 -14.02 -5.68
N GLU A 177 17.62 -13.12 -6.13
CA GLU A 177 18.66 -13.44 -7.12
C GLU A 177 19.75 -14.38 -6.62
N SER A 178 20.03 -14.36 -5.31
CA SER A 178 21.12 -15.13 -4.70
C SER A 178 20.93 -16.65 -4.78
N ILE A 179 19.68 -17.10 -4.88
CA ILE A 179 19.33 -18.53 -5.02
C ILE A 179 19.22 -18.98 -6.48
N ILE A 180 19.37 -18.06 -7.44
CA ILE A 180 19.28 -18.38 -8.86
C ILE A 180 20.71 -18.48 -9.43
N PRO A 181 21.09 -19.63 -10.03
CA PRO A 181 22.38 -19.77 -10.70
C PRO A 181 22.63 -18.69 -11.75
N GLU A 182 23.89 -18.26 -11.91
CA GLU A 182 24.28 -17.17 -12.82
C GLU A 182 23.86 -17.42 -14.27
N ASP A 183 23.93 -18.65 -14.75
CA ASP A 183 23.50 -19.04 -16.09
C ASP A 183 21.96 -19.09 -16.23
N GLN A 184 21.23 -19.16 -15.12
CA GLN A 184 19.77 -19.20 -15.03
C GLN A 184 19.12 -17.83 -14.76
N LYS A 185 19.91 -16.76 -14.66
CA LYS A 185 19.39 -15.37 -14.56
C LYS A 185 19.92 -14.46 -15.66
N SER A 186 19.21 -13.37 -15.90
CA SER A 186 19.66 -12.31 -16.82
C SER A 186 18.95 -10.99 -16.55
N MET A 187 19.61 -9.88 -16.88
CA MET A 187 19.08 -8.53 -16.73
C MET A 187 19.18 -7.78 -18.06
N ARG A 188 18.05 -7.26 -18.54
CA ARG A 188 17.98 -6.32 -19.67
C ARG A 188 17.47 -4.98 -19.14
N ARG A 189 18.34 -3.96 -19.10
CA ARG A 189 17.94 -2.60 -18.74
C ARG A 189 17.64 -1.79 -19.99
N GLY A 190 16.37 -1.47 -20.21
CA GLY A 190 15.92 -0.52 -21.23
C GLY A 190 15.74 0.89 -20.66
N ARG A 191 15.46 1.85 -21.54
CA ARG A 191 15.25 3.26 -21.13
C ARG A 191 14.02 3.40 -20.22
N SER A 192 12.89 2.83 -20.64
CA SER A 192 11.63 2.90 -19.88
C SER A 192 11.21 1.54 -19.34
N HIS A 193 11.74 0.43 -19.87
CA HIS A 193 11.35 -0.92 -19.45
C HIS A 193 12.59 -1.77 -19.18
N SER A 194 12.71 -2.28 -17.96
CA SER A 194 13.78 -3.17 -17.52
C SER A 194 13.21 -4.53 -17.13
N VAL A 195 13.90 -5.60 -17.49
CA VAL A 195 13.44 -6.98 -17.31
C VAL A 195 14.55 -7.81 -16.68
N PHE A 196 14.32 -8.29 -15.46
CA PHE A 196 15.09 -9.39 -14.88
C PHE A 196 14.35 -10.71 -15.17
N LYS A 197 15.07 -11.72 -15.66
CA LYS A 197 14.49 -13.03 -15.99
C LYS A 197 15.12 -14.12 -15.14
N ALA A 198 14.28 -14.88 -14.44
CA ALA A 198 14.61 -16.12 -13.76
C ALA A 198 14.21 -17.30 -14.66
N LYS A 199 15.18 -17.86 -15.40
CA LYS A 199 14.93 -18.78 -16.52
C LYS A 199 14.30 -20.09 -16.06
N GLU A 200 14.82 -20.71 -15.00
CA GLU A 200 14.32 -21.97 -14.44
C GLU A 200 12.86 -21.87 -13.95
N TYR A 201 12.46 -20.69 -13.48
CA TYR A 201 11.11 -20.40 -13.03
C TYR A 201 10.19 -19.91 -14.16
N ASN A 202 10.73 -19.72 -15.37
CA ASN A 202 10.02 -19.06 -16.46
C ASN A 202 9.32 -17.76 -16.00
N ALA A 203 9.99 -16.97 -15.17
CA ALA A 203 9.42 -15.80 -14.51
C ALA A 203 10.18 -14.53 -14.87
N THR A 204 9.49 -13.39 -14.91
CA THR A 204 10.10 -12.06 -15.06
C THR A 204 9.73 -11.13 -13.93
N ILE A 205 10.72 -10.32 -13.52
CA ILE A 205 10.58 -9.25 -12.53
C ILE A 205 10.97 -7.95 -13.24
N GLU A 206 9.98 -7.14 -13.55
CA GLU A 206 10.07 -6.06 -14.52
C GLU A 206 9.85 -4.70 -13.86
N PHE A 207 10.44 -3.65 -14.42
CA PHE A 207 10.19 -2.26 -14.06
C PHE A 207 9.83 -1.44 -15.29
N TYR A 208 8.73 -0.68 -15.21
CA TYR A 208 8.33 0.29 -16.24
C TYR A 208 8.29 1.71 -15.66
N TRP A 209 9.08 2.61 -16.25
CA TRP A 209 9.13 4.03 -15.91
C TRP A 209 7.86 4.73 -16.44
N ALA A 210 6.97 5.05 -15.51
CA ALA A 210 5.82 5.91 -15.72
C ALA A 210 5.61 6.72 -14.44
N PRO A 211 6.43 7.78 -14.21
CA PRO A 211 6.55 8.42 -12.90
C PRO A 211 5.25 9.03 -12.41
N PHE A 212 4.34 9.37 -13.33
CA PHE A 212 3.01 9.88 -13.03
C PHE A 212 1.89 8.94 -13.46
N LEU A 213 2.21 7.71 -13.89
CA LEU A 213 1.34 6.69 -14.49
C LEU A 213 0.67 7.12 -15.81
N VAL A 214 0.13 8.33 -15.89
CA VAL A 214 -0.36 8.98 -17.11
C VAL A 214 0.80 9.53 -17.93
N GLU A 215 0.54 9.84 -19.20
CA GLU A 215 1.50 10.50 -20.08
C GLU A 215 1.98 11.82 -19.49
N SER A 216 3.30 12.03 -19.55
CA SER A 216 3.93 13.24 -19.06
C SER A 216 5.13 13.65 -19.91
N ASN A 217 5.53 14.91 -19.80
CA ASN A 217 6.79 15.37 -20.37
C ASN A 217 8.04 14.83 -19.62
N SER A 218 7.85 13.96 -18.62
CA SER A 218 8.91 13.33 -17.83
C SER A 218 9.09 11.82 -18.11
N ASP A 219 8.39 11.27 -19.11
CA ASP A 219 8.43 9.83 -19.44
C ASP A 219 9.75 9.42 -20.12
N LEU A 220 10.48 10.37 -20.70
CA LEU A 220 11.78 10.14 -21.36
C LEU A 220 12.95 10.79 -20.62
N HIS A 221 12.76 12.04 -20.18
CA HIS A 221 13.78 12.82 -19.50
C HIS A 221 13.20 13.35 -18.19
N ILE A 222 13.86 13.05 -17.08
CA ILE A 222 13.43 13.53 -15.76
C ILE A 222 13.62 15.04 -15.71
N ILE A 223 12.51 15.77 -15.60
CA ILE A 223 12.55 17.22 -15.41
C ILE A 223 12.73 17.51 -13.92
N ALA A 224 13.88 18.08 -13.56
CA ALA A 224 14.23 18.33 -12.17
C ALA A 224 13.29 19.32 -11.48
N ASP A 225 12.87 20.38 -12.19
CA ASP A 225 11.94 21.39 -11.68
C ASP A 225 10.48 20.87 -11.71
N PRO A 226 9.84 20.61 -10.56
CA PRO A 226 8.47 20.10 -10.52
C PRO A 226 7.47 21.03 -11.21
N LYS A 227 7.72 22.36 -11.21
CA LYS A 227 6.82 23.34 -11.84
C LYS A 227 6.79 23.25 -13.36
N LYS A 228 7.78 22.57 -13.96
CA LYS A 228 7.88 22.35 -15.42
C LYS A 228 7.35 20.98 -15.83
N ARG A 229 6.94 20.14 -14.89
CA ARG A 229 6.35 18.82 -15.17
C ARG A 229 4.90 19.03 -15.59
N ILE A 230 4.53 18.44 -16.72
CA ILE A 230 3.18 18.54 -17.30
C ILE A 230 2.66 17.12 -17.48
N LEU A 231 1.48 16.87 -16.93
CA LEU A 231 0.79 15.59 -16.97
C LEU A 231 -0.46 15.73 -17.84
N LYS A 232 -0.77 14.69 -18.60
CA LYS A 232 -2.03 14.57 -19.35
C LYS A 232 -2.92 13.55 -18.63
N VAL A 233 -3.69 14.03 -17.65
CA VAL A 233 -4.43 13.22 -16.66
C VAL A 233 -5.39 12.19 -17.27
N ASP A 234 -5.89 12.43 -18.47
CA ASP A 234 -6.81 11.52 -19.16
C ASP A 234 -6.11 10.59 -20.19
N SER A 235 -4.77 10.52 -20.19
CA SER A 235 -3.99 9.79 -21.20
C SER A 235 -3.10 8.73 -20.55
N VAL A 236 -3.60 7.50 -20.48
CA VAL A 236 -2.85 6.34 -19.95
C VAL A 236 -2.65 5.23 -21.00
N ALA A 237 -3.42 5.26 -22.10
CA ALA A 237 -3.51 4.16 -23.05
C ALA A 237 -2.13 3.70 -23.58
N LYS A 238 -1.26 4.65 -23.95
CA LYS A 238 0.09 4.37 -24.43
C LYS A 238 0.96 3.63 -23.41
N HIS A 239 0.85 3.97 -22.13
CA HIS A 239 1.56 3.24 -21.09
C HIS A 239 0.93 1.87 -20.86
N ALA A 240 -0.41 1.81 -20.81
CA ALA A 240 -1.17 0.59 -20.56
C ALA A 240 -0.87 -0.53 -21.57
N GLU A 241 -0.53 -0.21 -22.82
CA GLU A 241 -0.05 -1.18 -23.82
C GLU A 241 1.10 -2.07 -23.30
N ASN A 242 1.94 -1.55 -22.40
CA ASN A 242 3.07 -2.29 -21.81
C ASN A 242 2.68 -3.08 -20.55
N TRP A 243 1.51 -2.81 -19.99
CA TRP A 243 0.99 -3.43 -18.77
C TRP A 243 0.01 -4.55 -19.08
N MET A 244 -0.50 -4.60 -20.30
CA MET A 244 -1.33 -5.70 -20.78
C MET A 244 -0.58 -7.03 -20.66
N GLU A 245 -1.35 -8.09 -20.34
CA GLU A 245 -0.85 -9.47 -20.21
C GLU A 245 0.24 -9.64 -19.14
N VAL A 246 0.29 -8.73 -18.17
CA VAL A 246 1.09 -8.90 -16.95
C VAL A 246 0.22 -9.58 -15.88
N ASP A 247 0.76 -10.60 -15.22
CA ASP A 247 0.03 -11.35 -14.19
C ASP A 247 -0.08 -10.60 -12.86
N ILE A 248 0.96 -9.85 -12.48
CA ILE A 248 1.02 -9.10 -11.23
C ILE A 248 1.53 -7.69 -11.51
N LEU A 249 0.69 -6.68 -11.23
CA LEU A 249 1.02 -5.26 -11.38
C LEU A 249 1.16 -4.60 -10.00
N VAL A 250 2.24 -3.86 -9.82
CA VAL A 250 2.47 -3.03 -8.63
C VAL A 250 2.67 -1.60 -9.09
N PHE A 251 1.73 -0.72 -8.73
CA PHE A 251 1.75 0.70 -9.12
C PHE A 251 2.20 1.60 -7.97
N ASN A 252 2.91 2.67 -8.30
CA ASN A 252 3.21 3.77 -7.39
C ASN A 252 3.42 5.08 -8.18
N THR A 253 3.01 6.20 -7.60
CA THR A 253 3.28 7.56 -8.07
C THR A 253 3.24 8.52 -6.90
N TYR A 254 4.37 9.14 -6.56
CA TYR A 254 4.44 10.13 -5.47
C TYR A 254 5.46 11.25 -5.70
N VAL A 255 6.67 10.94 -6.21
CA VAL A 255 7.83 11.89 -6.23
C VAL A 255 8.11 12.58 -7.58
#